data_AF-A0AAW3MSZ0-F1
#
_entry.id   AF-A0AAW3MSZ0-F1
#
_cell.length_a   1.000
_cell.length_b   1.000
_cell.length_c   1.000
_cell.angle_alpha   90.00
_cell.angle_beta   90.00
_cell.angle_gamma   90.00
#
_symmetry.space_group_name_H-M   'P 1'
#
loop_
_entity.id
_entity.type
_entity.pdbx_description
1 polymer ?
#
loop_
_entity_poly.entity_id
_entity_poly.type
_entity_poly.pdbx_seq_one_letter_code
_entity_poly.pdbx_strand_id
1 'polypeptide(L)'
;MTASPDLARRLAELERALAIGFPSESTVVAHADDASGRLTIQVSWVRLPVGESGREWRCAVDLVLEPGVLARYAALDASGRLRVNAHLCDVARRAVDARKPRVEEAAIDCSVSVAVTAQMVDDAARGP
;
A
#
# COMPACT_ATOMS: atom_id res chain seq x y z
N MET A 1 -4.51 -8.41 -19.63
CA MET A 1 -4.29 -9.89 -19.65
C MET A 1 -4.79 -10.48 -18.33
N THR A 2 -5.38 -11.68 -18.32
CA THR A 2 -5.65 -12.38 -17.06
C THR A 2 -4.31 -12.72 -16.41
N ALA A 3 -4.02 -12.09 -15.26
CA ALA A 3 -2.91 -12.52 -14.43
C ALA A 3 -3.04 -14.04 -14.20
N SER A 4 -1.92 -14.77 -14.21
CA SER A 4 -1.93 -16.19 -13.82
C SER A 4 -2.75 -16.35 -12.52
N PRO A 5 -3.59 -17.38 -12.38
CA PRO A 5 -4.43 -17.55 -11.19
C PRO A 5 -3.62 -17.51 -9.88
N ASP A 6 -2.34 -17.87 -9.93
CA ASP A 6 -1.43 -17.68 -8.81
C ASP A 6 -1.16 -16.20 -8.51
N LEU A 7 -0.80 -15.39 -9.51
CA LEU A 7 -0.57 -13.94 -9.34
C LEU A 7 -1.82 -13.20 -8.88
N ALA A 8 -3.00 -13.57 -9.39
CA ALA A 8 -4.27 -13.01 -8.92
C ALA A 8 -4.51 -13.31 -7.43
N ARG A 9 -4.21 -14.54 -7.00
CA ARG A 9 -4.27 -14.93 -5.58
C ARG A 9 -3.27 -14.14 -4.73
N ARG A 10 -2.05 -13.90 -5.24
CA ARG A 10 -1.03 -13.12 -4.52
C ARG A 10 -1.36 -11.64 -4.44
N LEU A 11 -2.01 -11.08 -5.45
CA LEU A 11 -2.54 -9.73 -5.39
C LEU A 11 -3.62 -9.62 -4.30
N ALA A 12 -4.59 -10.54 -4.28
CA ALA A 12 -5.61 -10.56 -3.23
C ALA A 12 -5.03 -10.74 -1.81
N GLU A 13 -3.91 -11.47 -1.67
CA GLU A 13 -3.17 -11.59 -0.41
C GLU A 13 -2.61 -10.23 0.05
N LEU A 14 -2.02 -9.46 -0.87
CA LEU A 14 -1.52 -8.11 -0.59
C LEU A 14 -2.65 -7.14 -0.26
N GLU A 15 -3.72 -7.12 -1.05
CA GLU A 15 -4.89 -6.27 -0.83
C GLU A 15 -5.50 -6.52 0.56
N ARG A 16 -5.63 -7.79 0.96
CA ARG A 16 -6.15 -8.17 2.27
C ARG A 16 -5.21 -7.77 3.39
N ALA A 17 -3.90 -7.98 3.24
CA ALA A 17 -2.92 -7.57 4.24
C ALA A 17 -2.97 -6.05 4.48
N LEU A 18 -3.07 -5.28 3.41
CA LEU A 18 -3.22 -3.83 3.47
C LEU A 18 -4.53 -3.42 4.11
N ALA A 19 -5.67 -4.02 3.74
CA ALA A 19 -6.96 -3.72 4.35
C ALA A 19 -6.96 -3.89 5.88
N ILE A 20 -6.22 -4.87 6.40
CA ILE A 20 -6.08 -5.14 7.84
C ILE A 20 -5.06 -4.18 8.51
N GLY A 21 -4.08 -3.68 7.75
CA GLY A 21 -3.00 -2.83 8.25
C GLY A 21 -3.40 -1.40 8.62
N PHE A 22 -4.59 -0.93 8.22
CA PHE A 22 -5.07 0.43 8.49
C PHE A 22 -6.18 0.48 9.55
N PRO A 23 -6.18 1.49 10.44
CA PRO A 23 -6.99 1.53 11.65
C PRO A 23 -8.49 1.89 11.47
N SER A 24 -8.97 2.12 10.24
CA SER A 24 -10.36 2.54 9.93
C SER A 24 -10.91 1.76 8.72
N GLU A 25 -12.22 1.84 8.44
CA GLU A 25 -12.82 1.29 7.21
C GLU A 25 -12.02 1.81 6.00
N SER A 26 -11.18 0.93 5.46
CA SER A 26 -10.28 1.25 4.36
C SER A 26 -10.82 0.60 3.09
N THR A 27 -10.86 1.36 2.02
CA THR A 27 -11.14 0.84 0.68
C THR A 27 -9.82 0.56 0.01
N VAL A 28 -9.62 -0.69 -0.41
CA VAL A 28 -8.45 -1.12 -1.18
C VAL A 28 -8.87 -1.37 -2.61
N VAL A 29 -8.16 -0.78 -3.56
CA VAL A 29 -8.40 -0.96 -4.99
C VAL A 29 -7.06 -1.18 -5.69
N ALA A 30 -6.92 -2.29 -6.41
CA ALA A 30 -5.77 -2.52 -7.28
C ALA A 30 -6.10 -2.16 -8.73
N HIS A 31 -5.17 -1.43 -9.36
CA HIS A 31 -5.22 -1.04 -10.76
C HIS A 31 -3.92 -1.46 -11.44
N ALA A 32 -4.03 -2.29 -12.48
CA ALA A 32 -2.90 -2.63 -13.33
C ALA A 32 -2.80 -1.62 -14.49
N ASP A 33 -1.61 -1.08 -14.71
CA ASP A 33 -1.29 -0.33 -15.92
C ASP A 33 -0.66 -1.30 -16.93
N ASP A 34 -1.48 -1.68 -17.91
CA ASP A 34 -1.09 -2.61 -18.98
C ASP A 34 0.04 -2.06 -19.88
N ALA A 35 0.22 -0.74 -19.98
CA ALA A 35 1.23 -0.13 -20.85
C ALA A 35 2.62 -0.11 -20.19
N SER A 36 2.69 0.12 -18.88
CA SER A 36 3.95 0.15 -18.14
C SER A 36 4.27 -1.17 -17.42
N GLY A 37 3.31 -2.10 -17.34
CA GLY A 37 3.44 -3.33 -16.56
C GLY A 37 3.49 -3.09 -15.04
N ARG A 38 3.15 -1.88 -14.60
CA ARG A 38 3.09 -1.49 -13.20
C ARG A 38 1.74 -1.87 -12.61
N LEU A 39 1.75 -2.16 -11.32
CA LEU A 39 0.54 -2.41 -10.55
C LEU A 39 0.46 -1.39 -9.43
N THR A 40 -0.64 -0.67 -9.34
CA THR A 40 -0.89 0.26 -8.25
C THR A 40 -1.92 -0.35 -7.32
N ILE A 41 -1.59 -0.51 -6.04
CA ILE A 41 -2.56 -0.84 -5.01
C ILE A 41 -2.83 0.45 -4.22
N GLN A 42 -4.00 1.04 -4.45
CA GLN A 42 -4.46 2.20 -3.71
C GLN A 42 -5.19 1.73 -2.46
N VAL A 43 -4.80 2.28 -1.31
CA VAL A 43 -5.51 2.11 -0.04
C VAL A 43 -5.98 3.46 0.41
N SER A 44 -7.29 3.62 0.60
CA SER A 44 -7.89 4.88 1.05
C SER A 44 -8.70 4.68 2.32
N TRP A 45 -8.70 5.66 3.20
CA TRP A 45 -9.43 5.59 4.46
C TRP A 45 -9.81 6.97 4.97
N VAL A 46 -10.79 7.02 5.87
CA VAL A 46 -11.16 8.24 6.56
C VAL A 46 -10.34 8.35 7.84
N ARG A 47 -9.53 9.41 7.93
CA ARG A 47 -8.86 9.80 9.17
C ARG A 47 -9.82 10.63 10.01
N LEU A 48 -10.16 10.12 11.18
CA LEU A 48 -10.92 10.89 12.17
C LEU A 48 -10.06 12.08 12.65
N PRO A 49 -10.65 13.28 12.77
CA PRO A 49 -9.91 14.46 13.21
C PRO A 49 -9.36 14.25 14.63
N VAL A 50 -8.09 14.62 14.81
CA VAL A 50 -7.48 14.74 16.14
C VAL A 50 -7.66 16.19 16.58
N GLY A 51 -8.75 16.50 17.28
CA GLY A 51 -9.06 17.86 17.79
C GLY A 51 -10.39 18.45 17.28
N GLU A 52 -10.68 19.69 17.68
CA GLU A 52 -11.97 20.37 17.50
C GLU A 52 -12.37 20.68 16.04
N SER A 53 -11.49 20.41 15.07
CA SER A 53 -11.69 20.80 13.67
C SER A 53 -12.84 20.07 12.95
N GLY A 54 -13.40 18.99 13.54
CA GLY A 54 -14.63 18.32 13.11
C GLY A 54 -14.67 17.75 11.69
N ARG A 55 -13.67 18.02 10.85
CA ARG A 55 -13.60 17.59 9.45
C ARG A 55 -12.96 16.22 9.35
N GLU A 56 -13.68 15.30 8.73
CA GLU A 56 -13.17 14.03 8.23
C GLU A 56 -12.26 14.27 7.02
N TRP A 57 -11.07 13.66 7.03
CA TRP A 57 -10.15 13.74 5.88
C TRP A 57 -10.01 12.37 5.25
N ARG A 58 -10.16 12.31 3.93
CA ARG A 58 -9.85 11.09 3.16
C ARG A 58 -8.36 11.07 2.86
N CYS A 59 -7.67 10.10 3.42
CA CYS A 59 -6.28 9.81 3.13
C CYS A 59 -6.21 8.68 2.11
N ALA A 60 -5.14 8.68 1.32
CA ALA A 60 -4.86 7.60 0.39
C ALA A 60 -3.36 7.31 0.35
N VAL A 61 -3.01 6.06 0.08
CA VAL A 61 -1.65 5.68 -0.27
C VAL A 61 -1.68 4.80 -1.50
N ASP A 62 -0.89 5.18 -2.50
CA ASP A 62 -0.72 4.43 -3.74
C ASP A 62 0.60 3.67 -3.67
N LEU A 63 0.52 2.35 -3.50
CA LEU A 63 1.68 1.48 -3.59
C LEU A 63 1.88 1.11 -5.06
N VAL A 64 2.84 1.76 -5.71
CA VAL A 64 3.17 1.56 -7.11
C VAL A 64 4.23 0.47 -7.21
N LEU A 65 3.80 -0.77 -7.45
CA LEU A 65 4.66 -1.92 -7.66
C LEU A 65 5.31 -1.82 -9.04
N GLU A 66 6.65 -1.82 -9.03
CA GLU A 66 7.43 -1.91 -10.25
C GLU A 66 7.17 -3.23 -11.01
N PRO A 67 7.46 -3.27 -12.32
CA PRO A 67 7.31 -4.49 -13.10
C PRO A 67 8.05 -5.68 -12.46
N GLY A 68 7.36 -6.80 -12.33
CA GLY A 68 7.91 -8.05 -11.77
C GLY A 68 7.95 -8.12 -10.24
N VAL A 69 7.59 -7.06 -9.50
CA VAL A 69 7.52 -7.10 -8.02
C VAL A 69 6.50 -8.12 -7.53
N LEU A 70 5.31 -8.17 -8.15
CA LEU A 70 4.29 -9.16 -7.78
C LEU A 70 4.76 -10.60 -8.04
N ALA A 71 5.53 -10.82 -9.10
CA ALA A 71 6.10 -12.14 -9.40
C ALA A 71 7.20 -12.54 -8.39
N ARG A 72 8.05 -11.59 -7.97
CA ARG A 72 9.03 -11.82 -6.90
C ARG A 72 8.35 -12.15 -5.57
N TYR A 73 7.33 -11.38 -5.20
CA TYR A 73 6.52 -11.66 -4.01
C TYR A 73 5.85 -13.05 -4.07
N ALA A 74 5.33 -13.45 -5.23
CA ALA A 74 4.73 -14.77 -5.43
C ALA A 74 5.72 -15.93 -5.24
N ALA A 75 7.00 -15.72 -5.58
CA ALA A 75 8.06 -16.72 -5.46
C ALA A 75 8.54 -16.96 -4.02
N LEU A 76 8.19 -16.08 -3.07
CA LEU A 76 8.55 -16.25 -1.66
C LEU A 76 7.78 -17.40 -1.01
N ASP A 77 8.31 -17.93 0.09
CA ASP A 77 7.56 -18.82 0.97
C ASP A 77 6.53 -18.03 1.83
N ALA A 78 5.72 -18.73 2.63
CA ALA A 78 4.70 -18.09 3.45
C ALA A 78 5.27 -17.08 4.45
N SER A 79 6.43 -17.41 5.05
CA SER A 79 7.10 -16.56 6.03
C SER A 79 7.68 -15.29 5.39
N GLY A 80 8.28 -15.41 4.21
CA GLY A 80 8.76 -14.29 3.41
C GLY A 80 7.62 -13.35 3.02
N ARG A 81 6.50 -13.89 2.52
CA ARG A 81 5.33 -13.07 2.19
C ARG A 81 4.74 -12.35 3.41
N LEU A 82 4.66 -13.02 4.56
CA LEU A 82 4.19 -12.37 5.79
C LEU A 82 5.07 -11.18 6.20
N ARG A 83 6.40 -11.32 6.09
CA ARG A 83 7.34 -10.23 6.37
C ARG A 83 7.19 -9.07 5.40
N VAL A 84 7.05 -9.36 4.10
CA VAL A 84 6.78 -8.33 3.08
C VAL A 84 5.46 -7.61 3.36
N ASN A 85 4.40 -8.33 3.71
CA ASN A 85 3.11 -7.74 4.06
C ASN A 85 3.23 -6.77 5.24
N ALA A 86 3.88 -7.19 6.32
CA ALA A 86 4.12 -6.32 7.48
C ALA A 86 4.94 -5.07 7.09
N HIS A 87 6.01 -5.26 6.29
CA HIS A 87 6.86 -4.17 5.84
C HIS A 87 6.10 -3.16 4.97
N LEU A 88 5.28 -3.61 4.01
CA LEU A 88 4.51 -2.73 3.14
C LEU A 88 3.47 -1.94 3.93
N CYS A 89 2.79 -2.55 4.90
CA CYS A 89 1.89 -1.84 5.81
C CYS A 89 2.64 -0.74 6.60
N ASP A 90 3.84 -1.05 7.11
CA ASP A 90 4.66 -0.08 7.83
C ASP A 90 5.15 1.07 6.95
N VAL A 91 5.59 0.76 5.72
CA VAL A 91 6.01 1.77 4.74
C VAL A 91 4.84 2.70 4.40
N ALA A 92 3.67 2.13 4.10
CA ALA A 92 2.49 2.90 3.75
C ALA A 92 2.03 3.80 4.91
N ARG A 93 2.03 3.29 6.14
CA ARG A 93 1.75 4.07 7.35
C ARG A 93 2.74 5.22 7.55
N ARG A 94 4.05 4.94 7.46
CA ARG A 94 5.10 5.96 7.60
C ARG A 94 5.00 7.05 6.53
N ALA A 95 4.68 6.68 5.29
CA ALA A 95 4.54 7.63 4.19
C ALA A 95 3.41 8.63 4.46
N VAL A 96 2.27 8.16 4.97
CA VAL A 96 1.15 9.05 5.34
C VAL A 96 1.43 9.85 6.60
N ASP A 97 2.08 9.27 7.61
CA ASP A 97 2.47 10.01 8.82
C ASP A 97 3.49 11.12 8.54
N ALA A 98 4.40 10.92 7.59
CA ALA A 98 5.33 11.94 7.14
C ALA A 98 4.62 13.13 6.45
N ARG A 99 3.44 12.88 5.86
CA ARG A 99 2.60 13.89 5.21
C ARG A 99 1.69 14.67 6.16
N LYS A 100 1.88 14.59 7.49
CA LYS A 100 1.07 15.31 8.50
C LYS A 100 0.76 16.74 8.02
N PRO A 101 -0.51 17.06 7.76
CA PRO A 101 -0.88 18.37 7.24
C PRO A 101 -0.50 19.44 8.25
N ARG A 102 0.24 20.44 7.78
CA ARG A 102 0.39 21.68 8.54
C ARG A 102 -0.98 22.35 8.54
N VAL A 103 -1.45 22.73 9.73
CA VAL A 103 -2.81 23.23 10.00
C VAL A 103 -3.20 24.46 9.14
N GLU A 104 -2.24 25.06 8.43
CA GLU A 104 -2.38 26.29 7.66
C GLU A 104 -2.82 26.10 6.20
N GLU A 105 -2.86 24.87 5.66
CA GLU A 105 -3.24 24.63 4.25
C GLU A 105 -4.73 24.25 4.09
N ALA A 106 -5.46 25.08 3.35
CA ALA A 106 -6.91 24.96 3.12
C ALA A 106 -7.36 23.72 2.32
N ALA A 107 -6.43 22.90 1.84
CA ALA A 107 -6.68 21.61 1.20
C ALA A 107 -5.67 20.60 1.73
N ILE A 108 -6.14 19.72 2.62
CA ILE A 108 -5.29 18.67 3.17
C ILE A 108 -5.22 17.55 2.17
N ASP A 109 -4.15 17.56 1.38
CA ASP A 109 -3.82 16.44 0.50
C ASP A 109 -3.13 15.34 1.32
N CYS A 110 -3.94 14.43 1.85
CA CYS A 110 -3.49 13.26 2.58
C CYS A 110 -3.26 12.04 1.67
N SER A 111 -3.04 12.25 0.36
CA SER A 111 -2.69 11.19 -0.59
C SER A 111 -1.17 11.06 -0.76
N VAL A 112 -0.58 9.86 -0.82
CA VAL A 112 0.87 9.72 -1.09
C VAL A 112 1.14 8.51 -1.96
N SER A 113 2.03 8.65 -2.94
CA SER A 113 2.47 7.53 -3.76
C SER A 113 3.83 7.04 -3.29
N VAL A 114 3.99 5.73 -3.16
CA VAL A 114 5.23 5.07 -2.79
C VAL A 114 5.58 4.03 -3.86
N ALA A 115 6.77 4.17 -4.46
CA ALA A 115 7.30 3.15 -5.34
C ALA A 115 7.74 1.94 -4.53
N VAL A 116 7.19 0.76 -4.86
CA VAL A 116 7.59 -0.52 -4.28
C VAL A 116 8.51 -1.21 -5.27
N THR A 117 9.79 -1.30 -4.90
CA THR A 117 10.83 -1.88 -5.75
C THR A 117 11.05 -3.35 -5.42
N ALA A 118 11.74 -4.05 -6.33
CA ALA A 118 12.20 -5.41 -6.09
C ALA A 118 13.10 -5.52 -4.85
N GLN A 119 14.03 -4.57 -4.71
CA GLN A 119 14.97 -4.55 -3.60
C GLN A 119 14.24 -4.43 -2.25
N MET A 120 13.19 -3.61 -2.17
CA MET A 120 12.39 -3.49 -0.95
C MET A 120 11.73 -4.82 -0.56
N VAL A 121 11.24 -5.59 -1.54
CA VAL A 121 10.67 -6.92 -1.29
C VAL A 121 11.73 -7.89 -0.81
N ASP A 122 12.90 -7.91 -1.47
CA ASP A 122 14.00 -8.80 -1.11
C ASP A 122 14.57 -8.48 0.29
N ASP A 123 14.66 -7.20 0.63
CA ASP A 123 15.10 -6.74 1.96
C ASP A 123 14.08 -7.12 3.03
N ALA A 124 12.80 -6.85 2.80
CA ALA A 124 11.73 -7.21 3.73
C ALA A 124 11.65 -8.73 3.93
N ALA A 125 11.81 -9.52 2.85
CA ALA A 125 11.79 -10.97 2.90
C ALA A 125 12.96 -11.56 3.68
N ARG A 126 14.12 -10.90 3.72
CA ARG A 126 15.26 -11.34 4.55
C ARG A 126 15.03 -11.10 6.04
N GLY A 127 14.24 -10.08 6.37
CA GLY A 127 14.01 -9.66 7.75
C GLY A 127 15.19 -8.83 8.31
N PRO A 128 15.06 -8.33 9.55
CA PRO A 128 16.12 -7.61 10.24
C PRO A 128 17.32 -8.51 10.60
#